data_AF-A0A7S9Z0V4-F1
#
_entry.id   AF-A0A7S9Z0V4-F1
#
_cell.length_a   1.000
_cell.length_b   1.000
_cell.length_c   1.000
_cell.angle_alpha   90.00
_cell.angle_beta   90.00
_cell.angle_gamma   90.00
#
_symmetry.space_group_name_H-M   'P 1'
#
loop_
_entity.id
_entity.type
_entity.pdbx_description
1 polymer ?
#
loop_
_entity_poly.entity_id
_entity_poly.type
_entity_poly.pdbx_seq_one_letter_code
_entity_poly.pdbx_strand_id
1 'polypeptide(L)'
;MVEFFRRLCLLLALALPATARAEQQDIAAAARGVVRIAIVATDGSEAYFVGHGSGFAVAPDKVLTNAHVVELTREEKNLVIGVVPSEGRKSYGGRVIAYSPGNDLALIQLEEGHLPVSTFYAGAVSDGQHVTAIGYPGTVDRAQGLGLKEMVEPLGTVKTSGNVSSGRSSHSFDTILHTAPLAAGNSGGPLVDDCGRVLGVNSFGSISDGNDAEFGFAVSWREVASFLRQAGVSSLRTVVPCRSMAEADAADAALTQRAAQQSEQSERARADAREAALGKARDAAEREVISGRENAMAGAAVLLALAVLGFGAGGLFYSQGRERRATWSLAGGGLLLLGAVALFLLRPSFSSVDERVKLPDDGRVAGNHAYAWEGDNVCAVDMNRSRLTVSEANDIPFNWTGTGCANGNSQYVSVGNEWERAAVPDSGNFITVSRFDPATGTLRVQRWLPDGDAMDKARALLKDGPIKACGTEPDLLARIAALRSDLASLLPAQPNERLVYHCRKGRLAPPDPAN
;
A
#
# COMPACT_ATOMS: atom_id res chain seq x y z
N MET A 1 -4.52 45.71 13.07
CA MET A 1 -5.39 45.27 11.96
C MET A 1 -4.60 44.64 10.81
N VAL A 2 -3.53 45.29 10.34
CA VAL A 2 -2.67 44.79 9.24
C VAL A 2 -1.95 43.48 9.55
N GLU A 3 -1.42 43.30 10.78
CA GLU A 3 -0.78 42.02 11.16
C GLU A 3 -1.76 40.85 11.28
N PHE A 4 -2.99 41.11 11.71
CA PHE A 4 -4.04 40.10 11.81
C PHE A 4 -4.46 39.63 10.41
N PHE A 5 -4.62 40.58 9.47
CA PHE A 5 -4.89 40.28 8.06
C PHE A 5 -3.75 39.51 7.40
N ARG A 6 -2.49 39.85 7.72
CA ARG A 6 -1.31 39.16 7.20
C ARG A 6 -1.19 37.73 7.73
N ARG A 7 -1.51 37.47 9.01
CA ARG A 7 -1.57 36.13 9.59
C ARG A 7 -2.76 35.32 9.06
N LEU A 8 -3.90 35.95 8.82
CA LEU A 8 -5.08 35.32 8.22
C LEU A 8 -4.83 34.93 6.75
N CYS A 9 -4.15 35.77 5.96
CA CYS A 9 -3.76 35.43 4.59
C CYS A 9 -2.71 34.29 4.53
N LEU A 10 -1.77 34.24 5.49
CA LEU A 10 -0.81 33.12 5.62
C LEU A 10 -1.49 31.81 6.02
N LEU A 11 -2.54 31.87 6.86
CA LEU A 11 -3.36 30.71 7.22
C LEU A 11 -4.30 30.27 6.08
N LEU A 12 -4.86 31.21 5.30
CA LEU A 12 -5.66 30.88 4.11
C LEU A 12 -4.81 30.32 2.96
N ALA A 13 -3.56 30.75 2.80
CA ALA A 13 -2.65 30.21 1.80
C ALA A 13 -2.25 28.75 2.08
N LEU A 14 -2.29 28.32 3.34
CA LEU A 14 -2.07 26.92 3.77
C LEU A 14 -3.34 26.06 3.71
N ALA A 15 -4.51 26.68 3.47
CA ALA A 15 -5.81 26.02 3.41
C ALA A 15 -6.38 25.93 1.98
N LEU A 16 -5.58 26.26 0.96
CA LEU A 16 -5.93 25.89 -0.40
C LEU A 16 -5.74 24.37 -0.52
N PRO A 17 -6.81 23.57 -0.75
CA PRO A 17 -6.58 22.21 -1.20
C PRO A 17 -5.71 22.33 -2.44
N ALA A 18 -4.53 21.70 -2.41
CA ALA A 18 -3.80 21.41 -3.61
C ALA A 18 -4.77 20.58 -4.44
N THR A 19 -5.48 21.23 -5.36
CA THR A 19 -6.24 20.54 -6.39
C THR A 19 -5.25 19.55 -6.98
N ALA A 20 -5.61 18.27 -6.92
CA ALA A 20 -4.82 17.19 -7.49
C ALA A 20 -4.64 17.52 -8.97
N ARG A 21 -3.62 18.30 -9.30
CA ARG A 21 -3.13 18.40 -10.66
C ARG A 21 -2.63 17.01 -10.98
N ALA A 22 -3.07 16.46 -12.12
CA ALA A 22 -2.48 15.25 -12.68
C ALA A 22 -0.97 15.28 -12.45
N GLU A 23 -0.44 14.27 -11.77
CA GLU A 23 1.01 14.19 -11.64
C GLU A 23 1.53 13.97 -13.06
N GLN A 24 2.22 14.95 -13.62
CA GLN A 24 2.65 14.92 -15.02
C GLN A 24 3.42 13.62 -15.35
N GLN A 25 4.04 12.99 -14.35
CA GLN A 25 4.68 11.69 -14.45
C GLN A 25 3.74 10.53 -14.77
N ASP A 26 2.49 10.52 -14.29
CA ASP A 26 1.54 9.43 -14.53
C ASP A 26 0.96 9.52 -15.94
N ILE A 27 0.63 10.73 -16.39
CA ILE A 27 0.22 10.99 -17.77
C ILE A 27 1.37 10.67 -18.74
N ALA A 28 2.60 11.05 -18.38
CA ALA A 28 3.78 10.69 -19.17
C ALA A 28 3.99 9.17 -19.23
N ALA A 29 3.76 8.44 -18.13
CA ALA A 29 3.84 6.99 -18.10
C ALA A 29 2.76 6.33 -18.96
N ALA A 30 1.51 6.79 -18.86
CA ALA A 30 0.42 6.31 -19.70
C ALA A 30 0.69 6.56 -21.20
N ALA A 31 1.26 7.72 -21.54
CA ALA A 31 1.60 8.08 -22.91
C ALA A 31 2.61 7.12 -23.57
N ARG A 32 3.42 6.39 -22.81
CA ARG A 32 4.40 5.42 -23.36
C ARG A 32 3.76 4.16 -23.93
N GLY A 33 2.54 3.84 -23.48
CA GLY A 33 1.73 2.77 -24.07
C GLY A 33 0.96 3.20 -25.31
N VAL A 34 0.98 4.49 -25.66
CA VAL A 34 0.25 5.05 -26.81
C VAL A 34 1.14 5.04 -28.03
N VAL A 35 0.53 4.70 -29.17
CA VAL A 35 1.21 4.51 -30.45
C VAL A 35 0.45 5.25 -31.55
N ARG A 36 1.17 5.67 -32.58
CA ARG A 36 0.57 6.12 -33.83
C ARG A 36 0.30 4.88 -34.69
N ILE A 37 -0.91 4.78 -35.20
CA ILE A 37 -1.28 3.78 -36.20
C ILE A 37 -1.15 4.47 -37.56
N ALA A 38 -0.14 4.10 -38.33
CA ALA A 38 0.10 4.62 -39.68
C ALA A 38 -0.42 3.60 -40.70
N ILE A 39 -1.30 4.06 -41.60
CA ILE A 39 -1.74 3.27 -42.74
C ILE A 39 -0.88 3.66 -43.93
N VAL A 40 -0.11 2.70 -44.42
CA VAL A 40 0.86 2.90 -45.49
C VAL A 40 0.49 1.98 -46.64
N ALA A 41 0.50 2.51 -47.85
CA ALA A 41 0.36 1.71 -49.05
C ALA A 41 1.72 1.46 -49.68
N THR A 42 1.86 0.32 -50.35
CA THR A 42 3.07 -0.02 -51.11
C THR A 42 2.72 -0.26 -52.57
N ASP A 43 3.50 0.33 -53.48
CA ASP A 43 3.41 0.08 -54.93
C ASP A 43 4.53 -0.84 -55.46
N GLY A 44 5.31 -1.43 -54.54
CA GLY A 44 6.47 -2.28 -54.86
C GLY A 44 7.81 -1.57 -54.85
N SER A 45 7.87 -0.23 -54.90
CA SER A 45 9.13 0.54 -54.79
C SER A 45 9.07 1.71 -53.83
N GLU A 46 7.91 2.33 -53.63
CA GLU A 46 7.72 3.43 -52.70
C GLU A 46 6.55 3.16 -51.75
N ALA A 47 6.68 3.68 -50.53
CA ALA A 47 5.68 3.59 -49.48
C ALA A 47 5.05 4.96 -49.29
N TYR A 48 3.73 5.07 -49.45
CA TYR A 48 3.00 6.33 -49.29
C TYR A 48 2.02 6.25 -48.13
N PHE A 49 1.94 7.33 -47.35
CA PHE A 49 1.04 7.43 -46.20
C PHE A 49 -0.37 7.76 -46.67
N VAL A 50 -1.31 6.91 -46.27
CA VAL A 50 -2.72 7.01 -46.65
C VAL A 50 -3.52 7.66 -45.52
N GLY A 51 -3.20 7.34 -44.28
CA GLY A 51 -3.88 7.88 -43.12
C GLY A 51 -3.20 7.49 -41.82
N HIS A 52 -3.69 8.05 -40.73
CA HIS A 52 -3.26 7.65 -39.39
C HIS A 52 -4.36 7.84 -38.36
N GLY A 53 -4.18 7.14 -37.24
CA GLY A 53 -4.85 7.40 -35.99
C GLY A 53 -3.90 7.14 -34.83
N SER A 54 -4.48 7.04 -33.65
CA SER A 54 -3.80 6.65 -32.43
C SER A 54 -4.25 5.26 -32.00
N GLY A 55 -3.48 4.62 -31.15
CA GLY A 55 -3.81 3.38 -30.48
C GLY A 55 -3.08 3.30 -29.16
N PHE A 56 -3.41 2.32 -28.33
CA PHE A 56 -2.64 2.05 -27.12
C PHE A 56 -2.63 0.57 -26.76
N ALA A 57 -1.57 0.13 -26.08
CA ALA A 57 -1.38 -1.27 -25.75
C ALA A 57 -2.30 -1.72 -24.60
N VAL A 58 -3.10 -2.76 -24.86
CA VAL A 58 -3.99 -3.41 -23.86
C VAL A 58 -3.44 -4.75 -23.39
N ALA A 59 -2.48 -5.30 -24.13
CA ALA A 59 -1.58 -6.38 -23.73
C ALA A 59 -0.20 -6.10 -24.37
N PRO A 60 0.88 -6.79 -23.96
CA PRO A 60 2.23 -6.46 -24.44
C PRO A 60 2.35 -6.42 -25.96
N ASP A 61 1.57 -7.23 -26.68
CA ASP A 61 1.61 -7.40 -28.13
C ASP A 61 0.29 -6.99 -28.83
N LYS A 62 -0.65 -6.36 -28.11
CA LYS A 62 -1.98 -6.02 -28.63
C LYS A 62 -2.31 -4.56 -28.41
N VAL A 63 -2.71 -3.88 -29.47
CA VAL A 63 -3.03 -2.46 -29.51
C VAL A 63 -4.52 -2.28 -29.82
N LEU A 64 -5.22 -1.56 -28.94
CA LEU A 64 -6.59 -1.13 -29.17
C LEU A 64 -6.58 0.20 -29.93
N THR A 65 -7.48 0.33 -30.90
CA THR A 65 -7.74 1.55 -31.67
C THR A 65 -9.20 1.59 -32.10
N ASN A 66 -9.61 2.59 -32.89
CA ASN A 66 -10.94 2.63 -33.47
C ASN A 66 -11.06 1.77 -34.74
N ALA A 67 -12.27 1.33 -35.04
CA ALA A 67 -12.56 0.54 -36.24
C ALA A 67 -12.28 1.37 -37.51
N HIS A 68 -12.75 2.61 -37.57
CA HIS A 68 -12.58 3.47 -38.74
C HIS A 68 -11.10 3.79 -39.06
N VAL A 69 -10.20 3.73 -38.07
CA VAL A 69 -8.75 3.95 -38.27
C VAL A 69 -8.13 2.87 -39.16
N VAL A 70 -8.62 1.63 -39.04
CA VAL A 70 -8.08 0.46 -39.77
C VAL A 70 -8.98 -0.03 -40.89
N GLU A 71 -10.16 0.57 -41.08
CA GLU A 71 -11.19 0.10 -42.01
C GLU A 71 -10.65 -0.08 -43.43
N LEU A 72 -9.93 0.93 -43.96
CA LEU A 72 -9.34 0.90 -45.30
C LEU A 72 -8.43 -0.33 -45.53
N THR A 73 -7.67 -0.73 -44.51
CA THR A 73 -6.75 -1.89 -44.62
C THR A 73 -7.44 -3.23 -44.78
N ARG A 74 -8.76 -3.29 -44.50
CA ARG A 74 -9.57 -4.48 -44.72
C ARG A 74 -10.19 -4.50 -46.11
N GLU A 75 -10.38 -3.34 -46.72
CA GLU A 75 -10.95 -3.19 -48.07
C GLU A 75 -9.88 -3.31 -49.15
N GLU A 76 -8.68 -2.79 -48.87
CA GLU A 76 -7.56 -2.72 -49.82
C GLU A 76 -6.37 -3.60 -49.38
N LYS A 77 -5.98 -4.55 -50.24
CA LYS A 77 -4.92 -5.54 -49.91
C LYS A 77 -3.48 -4.99 -49.95
N ASN A 78 -3.28 -3.84 -50.57
CA ASN A 78 -1.98 -3.15 -50.72
C ASN A 78 -1.65 -2.22 -49.54
N LEU A 79 -2.55 -2.12 -48.55
CA LEU A 79 -2.34 -1.34 -47.35
C LEU A 79 -1.78 -2.19 -46.21
N VAL A 80 -0.78 -1.65 -45.53
CA VAL A 80 -0.16 -2.24 -44.35
C VAL A 80 -0.31 -1.32 -43.14
N ILE A 81 -0.39 -1.92 -41.96
CA ILE A 81 -0.47 -1.19 -40.69
C ILE A 81 0.93 -1.09 -40.09
N GLY A 82 1.41 0.14 -39.93
CA GLY A 82 2.56 0.47 -39.10
C GLY A 82 2.11 0.90 -37.71
N VAL A 83 2.69 0.30 -36.68
CA VAL A 83 2.52 0.71 -35.28
C VAL A 83 3.80 1.41 -34.83
N VAL A 84 3.69 2.72 -34.60
CA VAL A 84 4.82 3.60 -34.29
C VAL A 84 4.73 4.01 -32.82
N PRO A 85 5.63 3.50 -31.95
CA PRO A 85 5.60 3.82 -30.52
C PRO A 85 5.95 5.27 -30.21
N SER A 86 5.65 5.72 -28.98
CA SER A 86 6.02 7.06 -28.54
C SER A 86 7.49 7.26 -28.21
N GLU A 87 8.22 6.16 -28.02
CA GLU A 87 9.63 6.13 -27.63
C GLU A 87 10.35 4.96 -28.28
N GLY A 88 11.69 5.00 -28.26
CA GLY A 88 12.53 3.98 -28.86
C GLY A 88 12.91 4.29 -30.31
N ARG A 89 13.30 3.25 -31.06
CA ARG A 89 13.92 3.39 -32.39
C ARG A 89 13.30 2.51 -33.48
N LYS A 90 12.27 1.74 -33.14
CA LYS A 90 11.65 0.78 -34.06
C LYS A 90 10.15 1.01 -34.15
N SER A 91 9.65 0.88 -35.37
CA SER A 91 8.22 0.76 -35.68
C SER A 91 7.92 -0.70 -35.99
N TYR A 92 6.69 -1.14 -35.72
CA TYR A 92 6.29 -2.53 -35.81
C TYR A 92 5.22 -2.72 -36.88
N GLY A 93 5.20 -3.89 -37.54
CA GLY A 93 4.06 -4.31 -38.34
C GLY A 93 2.86 -4.68 -37.46
N GLY A 94 1.65 -4.44 -37.95
CA GLY A 94 0.41 -4.76 -37.26
C GLY A 94 -0.58 -5.53 -38.13
N ARG A 95 -1.36 -6.42 -37.50
CA ARG A 95 -2.48 -7.12 -38.15
C ARG A 95 -3.75 -6.99 -37.31
N VAL A 96 -4.86 -6.65 -37.95
CA VAL A 96 -6.18 -6.61 -37.29
C VAL A 96 -6.60 -8.04 -36.92
N ILE A 97 -6.87 -8.28 -35.63
CA ILE A 97 -7.33 -9.57 -35.09
C ILE A 97 -8.77 -9.54 -34.56
N ALA A 98 -9.30 -8.36 -34.26
CA ALA A 98 -10.71 -8.17 -33.96
C ALA A 98 -11.18 -6.81 -34.50
N TYR A 99 -12.42 -6.75 -34.96
CA TYR A 99 -13.00 -5.58 -35.62
C TYR A 99 -14.49 -5.48 -35.28
N SER A 100 -14.90 -4.35 -34.72
CA SER A 100 -16.28 -4.09 -34.30
C SER A 100 -16.68 -2.67 -34.72
N PRO A 101 -17.29 -2.50 -35.91
CA PRO A 101 -17.71 -1.17 -36.38
C PRO A 101 -18.89 -0.63 -35.57
N GLY A 102 -19.69 -1.49 -34.93
CA GLY A 102 -20.89 -1.10 -34.17
C GLY A 102 -20.59 -0.23 -32.94
N ASN A 103 -19.43 -0.42 -32.31
CA ASN A 103 -18.94 0.43 -31.22
C ASN A 103 -17.59 1.09 -31.54
N ASP A 104 -17.23 1.12 -32.82
CA ASP A 104 -16.02 1.73 -33.36
C ASP A 104 -14.71 1.27 -32.67
N LEU A 105 -14.53 -0.04 -32.50
CA LEU A 105 -13.32 -0.62 -31.89
C LEU A 105 -12.64 -1.63 -32.80
N ALA A 106 -11.31 -1.63 -32.81
CA ALA A 106 -10.50 -2.64 -33.47
C ALA A 106 -9.27 -2.99 -32.61
N LEU A 107 -8.81 -4.24 -32.76
CA LEU A 107 -7.65 -4.76 -32.07
C LEU A 107 -6.59 -5.17 -33.09
N ILE A 108 -5.39 -4.61 -32.93
CA ILE A 108 -4.22 -4.90 -33.75
C ILE A 108 -3.26 -5.76 -32.93
N GLN A 109 -2.79 -6.85 -33.53
CA GLN A 109 -1.70 -7.67 -33.02
C GLN A 109 -0.38 -7.19 -33.63
N LEU A 110 0.61 -6.92 -32.79
CA LEU A 110 1.97 -6.65 -33.25
C LEU A 110 2.58 -7.93 -33.84
N GLU A 111 3.31 -7.78 -34.94
CA GLU A 111 4.08 -8.88 -35.54
C GLU A 111 5.30 -9.24 -34.69
N GLU A 112 5.92 -8.25 -34.06
CA GLU A 112 7.06 -8.41 -33.16
C GLU A 112 7.07 -7.30 -32.10
N GLY A 113 7.84 -7.52 -31.02
CA GLY A 113 8.05 -6.53 -29.95
C GLY A 113 6.96 -6.51 -28.89
N HIS A 114 7.19 -5.66 -27.88
CA HIS A 114 6.27 -5.44 -26.77
C HIS A 114 6.16 -3.96 -26.42
N LEU A 115 4.99 -3.55 -25.95
CA LEU A 115 4.67 -2.19 -25.54
C LEU A 115 4.27 -2.12 -24.06
N PRO A 116 4.48 -0.97 -23.39
CA PRO A 116 3.94 -0.73 -22.06
C PRO A 116 2.41 -0.82 -22.05
N VAL A 117 1.86 -1.71 -21.23
CA VAL A 117 0.41 -1.97 -21.18
C VAL A 117 -0.29 -0.88 -20.36
N SER A 118 -1.35 -0.31 -20.92
CA SER A 118 -2.22 0.63 -20.22
C SER A 118 -3.15 -0.07 -19.22
N THR A 119 -3.40 0.56 -18.08
CA THR A 119 -4.36 0.08 -17.08
C THR A 119 -5.68 0.82 -17.24
N PHE A 120 -6.79 0.10 -17.24
CA PHE A 120 -8.12 0.67 -17.30
C PHE A 120 -8.67 1.00 -15.91
N TYR A 121 -9.45 2.08 -15.81
CA TYR A 121 -10.27 2.33 -14.62
C TYR A 121 -11.69 1.80 -14.87
N ALA A 122 -12.05 0.78 -14.11
CA ALA A 122 -13.33 0.08 -14.19
C ALA A 122 -14.39 0.62 -13.23
N GLY A 123 -14.10 1.71 -12.52
CA GLY A 123 -15.04 2.39 -11.63
C GLY A 123 -15.97 3.36 -12.37
N ALA A 124 -16.78 4.07 -11.60
CA ALA A 124 -17.65 5.12 -12.14
C ALA A 124 -16.84 6.38 -12.48
N VAL A 125 -17.05 6.92 -13.68
CA VAL A 125 -16.52 8.21 -14.12
C VAL A 125 -17.44 9.32 -13.61
N SER A 126 -16.87 10.33 -12.96
CA SER A 126 -17.65 11.40 -12.33
C SER A 126 -17.77 12.62 -13.24
N ASP A 127 -18.90 13.32 -13.16
CA ASP A 127 -19.07 14.61 -13.83
C ASP A 127 -18.03 15.63 -13.33
N GLY A 128 -17.46 16.40 -14.24
CA GLY A 128 -16.40 17.36 -13.93
C GLY A 128 -15.03 16.74 -13.66
N GLN A 129 -14.90 15.40 -13.66
CA GLN A 129 -13.61 14.72 -13.50
C GLN A 129 -12.63 15.22 -14.56
N HIS A 130 -11.43 15.62 -14.13
CA HIS A 130 -10.37 16.01 -15.06
C HIS A 130 -9.88 14.80 -15.85
N VAL A 131 -9.68 14.99 -17.14
CA VAL A 131 -9.26 13.96 -18.08
C VAL A 131 -8.25 14.50 -19.06
N THR A 132 -7.41 13.60 -19.57
CA THR A 132 -6.42 13.91 -20.60
C THR A 132 -6.60 12.96 -21.77
N ALA A 133 -6.79 13.51 -22.97
CA ALA A 133 -6.71 12.76 -24.22
C ALA A 133 -5.24 12.69 -24.67
N ILE A 134 -4.78 11.50 -25.02
CA ILE A 134 -3.41 11.27 -25.48
C ILE A 134 -3.46 10.70 -26.89
N GLY A 135 -2.69 11.27 -27.82
CA GLY A 135 -2.66 10.79 -29.19
C GLY A 135 -1.70 11.54 -30.10
N TYR A 136 -1.94 11.39 -31.41
CA TYR A 136 -1.11 11.90 -32.50
C TYR A 136 -1.97 12.74 -33.47
N PRO A 137 -2.33 13.97 -33.10
CA PRO A 137 -3.18 14.81 -33.92
C PRO A 137 -2.41 15.34 -35.15
N GLY A 138 -2.91 15.06 -36.33
CA GLY A 138 -2.29 15.49 -37.60
C GLY A 138 -2.23 17.00 -37.79
N THR A 139 -3.03 17.78 -37.05
CA THR A 139 -2.90 19.26 -37.01
C THR A 139 -1.59 19.71 -36.39
N VAL A 140 -1.11 19.01 -35.35
CA VAL A 140 0.18 19.29 -34.71
C VAL A 140 1.32 18.85 -35.62
N ASP A 141 1.20 17.68 -36.24
CA ASP A 141 2.20 17.18 -37.20
C ASP A 141 2.41 18.17 -38.36
N ARG A 142 1.31 18.71 -38.92
CA ARG A 142 1.38 19.75 -39.95
C ARG A 142 1.96 21.06 -39.45
N ALA A 143 1.58 21.50 -38.25
CA ALA A 143 2.12 22.73 -37.66
C ALA A 143 3.63 22.64 -37.37
N GLN A 144 4.13 21.44 -37.08
CA GLN A 144 5.55 21.15 -36.90
C GLN A 144 6.30 20.93 -38.21
N GLY A 145 5.60 20.83 -39.35
CA GLY A 145 6.20 20.58 -40.65
C GLY A 145 6.79 19.18 -40.79
N LEU A 146 6.24 18.18 -40.09
CA LEU A 146 6.72 16.81 -40.16
C LEU A 146 6.49 16.24 -41.57
N GLY A 147 7.51 15.58 -42.11
CA GLY A 147 7.41 14.81 -43.34
C GLY A 147 6.99 13.37 -43.06
N LEU A 148 6.82 12.62 -44.16
CA LEU A 148 6.47 11.19 -44.14
C LEU A 148 7.42 10.36 -43.27
N LYS A 149 8.72 10.63 -43.37
CA LYS A 149 9.77 9.90 -42.66
C LYS A 149 9.64 10.11 -41.15
N GLU A 150 9.44 11.35 -40.71
CA GLU A 150 9.29 11.68 -39.29
C GLU A 150 7.98 11.11 -38.71
N MET A 151 6.93 10.97 -39.53
CA MET A 151 5.65 10.41 -39.08
C MET A 151 5.70 8.90 -38.82
N VAL A 152 6.62 8.17 -39.47
CA VAL A 152 6.81 6.72 -39.29
C VAL A 152 7.95 6.35 -38.34
N GLU A 153 8.62 7.37 -37.77
CA GLU A 153 9.60 7.22 -36.70
C GLU A 153 8.95 7.52 -35.33
N PRO A 154 9.43 6.89 -34.24
CA PRO A 154 8.90 7.13 -32.90
C PRO A 154 8.89 8.62 -32.53
N LEU A 155 7.72 9.11 -32.09
CA LEU A 155 7.49 10.52 -31.77
C LEU A 155 6.68 10.65 -30.47
N GLY A 156 7.00 11.66 -29.67
CA GLY A 156 6.25 11.95 -28.45
C GLY A 156 4.78 12.28 -28.73
N THR A 157 3.88 11.79 -27.87
CA THR A 157 2.44 12.06 -28.01
C THR A 157 2.09 13.50 -27.64
N VAL A 158 0.97 13.97 -28.18
CA VAL A 158 0.29 15.20 -27.73
C VAL A 158 -0.69 14.84 -26.61
N LYS A 159 -0.79 15.74 -25.61
CA LYS A 159 -1.71 15.61 -24.48
C LYS A 159 -2.62 16.84 -24.46
N THR A 160 -3.93 16.62 -24.45
CA THR A 160 -4.92 17.69 -24.31
C THR A 160 -5.81 17.40 -23.10
N SER A 161 -5.99 18.40 -22.25
CA SER A 161 -6.75 18.25 -21.00
C SER A 161 -8.14 18.87 -21.11
N GLY A 162 -9.08 18.31 -20.38
CA GLY A 162 -10.41 18.84 -20.20
C GLY A 162 -11.12 18.17 -19.04
N ASN A 163 -12.45 18.22 -19.04
CA ASN A 163 -13.27 17.63 -17.99
C ASN A 163 -14.37 16.78 -18.61
N VAL A 164 -14.75 15.72 -17.91
CA VAL A 164 -15.96 14.95 -18.22
C VAL A 164 -17.16 15.88 -18.11
N SER A 165 -17.94 15.94 -19.18
CA SER A 165 -19.16 16.73 -19.25
C SER A 165 -20.36 15.85 -18.95
N SER A 166 -21.22 16.28 -18.03
CA SER A 166 -22.47 15.60 -17.72
C SER A 166 -23.37 15.60 -18.97
N GLY A 167 -23.87 14.44 -19.39
CA GLY A 167 -24.72 14.41 -20.58
C GLY A 167 -25.08 13.02 -21.09
N ARG A 168 -25.96 13.02 -22.10
CA ARG A 168 -26.42 11.81 -22.80
C ARG A 168 -25.22 11.08 -23.42
N SER A 169 -25.17 9.76 -23.25
CA SER A 169 -24.39 8.89 -24.13
C SER A 169 -24.83 9.08 -25.59
N SER A 170 -23.94 8.84 -26.54
CA SER A 170 -24.33 8.61 -27.93
C SER A 170 -25.48 7.60 -27.99
N HIS A 171 -26.43 7.80 -28.90
CA HIS A 171 -27.59 6.91 -29.06
C HIS A 171 -27.20 5.49 -29.52
N SER A 172 -25.98 5.31 -30.06
CA SER A 172 -25.56 4.05 -30.70
C SER A 172 -24.79 3.11 -29.77
N PHE A 173 -23.99 3.63 -28.86
CA PHE A 173 -23.18 2.87 -27.89
C PHE A 173 -22.75 3.77 -26.73
N ASP A 174 -22.20 3.17 -25.67
CA ASP A 174 -21.87 3.88 -24.45
C ASP A 174 -20.59 4.74 -24.59
N THR A 175 -20.73 6.06 -24.39
CA THR A 175 -19.64 7.04 -24.58
C THR A 175 -19.44 7.96 -23.38
N ILE A 176 -18.21 8.41 -23.17
CA ILE A 176 -17.84 9.49 -22.26
C ILE A 176 -17.73 10.79 -23.05
N LEU A 177 -18.55 11.78 -22.67
CA LEU A 177 -18.49 13.14 -23.20
C LEU A 177 -17.46 13.95 -22.42
N HIS A 178 -16.57 14.68 -23.10
CA HIS A 178 -15.57 15.51 -22.44
C HIS A 178 -15.22 16.78 -23.23
N THR A 179 -14.55 17.71 -22.57
CA THR A 179 -14.08 18.97 -23.19
C THR A 179 -12.62 18.96 -23.60
N ALA A 180 -11.88 17.86 -23.39
CA ALA A 180 -10.49 17.76 -23.85
C ALA A 180 -10.45 17.90 -25.39
N PRO A 181 -9.72 18.88 -25.95
CA PRO A 181 -9.70 19.11 -27.39
C PRO A 181 -9.24 17.88 -28.18
N LEU A 182 -9.99 17.50 -29.20
CA LEU A 182 -9.66 16.41 -30.12
C LEU A 182 -9.42 16.96 -31.52
N ALA A 183 -8.50 16.34 -32.25
CA ALA A 183 -8.31 16.60 -33.67
C ALA A 183 -8.15 15.27 -34.42
N ALA A 184 -8.30 15.30 -35.75
CA ALA A 184 -8.03 14.13 -36.59
C ALA A 184 -6.62 13.57 -36.27
N GLY A 185 -6.55 12.27 -36.00
CA GLY A 185 -5.35 11.57 -35.53
C GLY A 185 -5.38 11.18 -34.04
N ASN A 186 -6.20 11.83 -33.19
CA ASN A 186 -6.41 11.39 -31.81
C ASN A 186 -7.30 10.15 -31.67
N SER A 187 -8.14 9.88 -32.67
CA SER A 187 -9.04 8.72 -32.70
C SER A 187 -8.27 7.42 -32.51
N GLY A 188 -8.73 6.60 -31.57
CA GLY A 188 -8.15 5.34 -31.14
C GLY A 188 -7.17 5.49 -29.96
N GLY A 189 -6.75 6.70 -29.61
CA GLY A 189 -5.93 6.99 -28.43
C GLY A 189 -6.74 6.96 -27.13
N PRO A 190 -6.11 6.85 -25.96
CA PRO A 190 -6.83 6.76 -24.70
C PRO A 190 -7.28 8.13 -24.18
N LEU A 191 -8.44 8.14 -23.52
CA LEU A 191 -8.84 9.17 -22.56
C LEU A 191 -8.49 8.67 -21.16
N VAL A 192 -7.61 9.37 -20.44
CA VAL A 192 -7.12 8.93 -19.13
C VAL A 192 -7.51 9.88 -17.99
N ASP A 193 -7.58 9.34 -16.77
CA ASP A 193 -7.66 10.14 -15.54
C ASP A 193 -6.27 10.63 -15.07
N ASP A 194 -6.25 11.36 -13.95
CA ASP A 194 -5.04 11.93 -13.33
C ASP A 194 -3.99 10.90 -12.88
N CYS A 195 -4.37 9.62 -12.83
CA CYS A 195 -3.49 8.50 -12.51
C CYS A 195 -2.99 7.79 -13.79
N GLY A 196 -3.28 8.33 -14.97
CA GLY A 196 -2.91 7.74 -16.26
C GLY A 196 -3.74 6.52 -16.64
N ARG A 197 -4.89 6.29 -15.99
CA ARG A 197 -5.71 5.09 -16.20
C ARG A 197 -6.77 5.37 -17.24
N VAL A 198 -6.96 4.45 -18.16
CA VAL A 198 -7.84 4.62 -19.32
C VAL A 198 -9.30 4.53 -18.88
N LEU A 199 -10.06 5.59 -19.18
CA LEU A 199 -11.51 5.69 -19.00
C LEU A 199 -12.26 5.28 -20.27
N GLY A 200 -11.67 5.52 -21.44
CA GLY A 200 -12.25 5.21 -22.75
C GLY A 200 -11.29 5.43 -23.91
N VAL A 201 -11.75 5.18 -25.12
CA VAL A 201 -11.01 5.34 -26.39
C VAL A 201 -11.55 6.54 -27.14
N ASN A 202 -10.76 7.59 -27.34
CA ASN A 202 -11.17 8.78 -28.09
C ASN A 202 -11.62 8.36 -29.49
N SER A 203 -12.77 8.84 -29.97
CA SER A 203 -13.30 8.45 -31.30
C SER A 203 -13.59 9.68 -32.16
N PHE A 204 -14.72 10.36 -31.94
CA PHE A 204 -15.14 11.53 -32.72
C PHE A 204 -15.38 12.75 -31.82
N GLY A 205 -15.30 13.94 -32.40
CA GLY A 205 -15.73 15.19 -31.77
C GLY A 205 -16.94 15.77 -32.47
N SER A 206 -17.66 16.67 -31.81
CA SER A 206 -18.66 17.50 -32.48
C SER A 206 -17.94 18.53 -33.36
N ILE A 207 -18.19 18.52 -34.67
CA ILE A 207 -17.74 19.59 -35.56
C ILE A 207 -18.60 20.82 -35.26
N SER A 208 -17.99 21.91 -34.79
CA SER A 208 -18.65 23.22 -34.72
C SER A 208 -18.14 24.13 -35.83
N ASP A 209 -19.04 24.89 -36.45
CA ASP A 209 -18.75 25.89 -37.49
C ASP A 209 -18.09 27.18 -36.92
N GLY A 210 -17.31 27.05 -35.85
CA GLY A 210 -16.46 28.10 -35.29
C GLY A 210 -17.04 28.92 -34.13
N ASN A 211 -18.29 28.66 -33.70
CA ASN A 211 -18.96 29.42 -32.62
C ASN A 211 -19.47 28.56 -31.43
N ASP A 212 -19.45 27.23 -31.50
CA ASP A 212 -19.89 26.36 -30.40
C ASP A 212 -18.70 25.72 -29.67
N ALA A 213 -18.95 25.30 -28.43
CA ALA A 213 -17.99 24.50 -27.67
C ALA A 213 -17.76 23.15 -28.35
N GLU A 214 -16.51 22.80 -28.59
CA GLU A 214 -16.12 21.49 -29.12
C GLU A 214 -16.17 20.45 -27.99
N PHE A 215 -16.96 19.40 -28.19
CA PHE A 215 -17.00 18.25 -27.30
C PHE A 215 -16.38 17.03 -27.96
N GLY A 216 -15.59 16.27 -27.19
CA GLY A 216 -15.05 14.98 -27.57
C GLY A 216 -15.88 13.83 -27.02
N PHE A 217 -15.95 12.75 -27.78
CA PHE A 217 -16.56 11.48 -27.38
C PHE A 217 -15.51 10.37 -27.33
N ALA A 218 -15.44 9.69 -26.20
CA ALA A 218 -14.65 8.49 -26.04
C ALA A 218 -15.54 7.26 -25.83
N VAL A 219 -15.29 6.17 -26.55
CA VAL A 219 -15.92 4.86 -26.34
C VAL A 219 -15.62 4.43 -24.91
N SER A 220 -16.63 4.19 -24.08
CA SER A 220 -16.41 3.98 -22.64
C SER A 220 -15.71 2.65 -22.36
N TRP A 221 -15.11 2.54 -21.16
CA TRP A 221 -14.61 1.26 -20.66
C TRP A 221 -15.64 0.11 -20.73
N ARG A 222 -16.95 0.38 -20.59
CA ARG A 222 -17.97 -0.69 -20.63
C ARG A 222 -18.01 -1.37 -22.00
N GLU A 223 -17.95 -0.59 -23.07
CA GLU A 223 -17.87 -1.11 -24.44
C GLU A 223 -16.56 -1.83 -24.69
N VAL A 224 -15.44 -1.21 -24.28
CA VAL A 224 -14.09 -1.78 -24.42
C VAL A 224 -13.98 -3.12 -23.69
N ALA A 225 -14.47 -3.22 -22.46
CA ALA A 225 -14.44 -4.44 -21.66
C ALA A 225 -15.30 -5.56 -22.29
N SER A 226 -16.42 -5.22 -22.93
CA SER A 226 -17.22 -6.18 -23.69
C SER A 226 -16.44 -6.70 -24.91
N PHE A 227 -15.86 -5.78 -25.69
CA PHE A 227 -15.06 -6.09 -26.88
C PHE A 227 -13.84 -6.95 -26.57
N LEU A 228 -13.03 -6.58 -25.55
CA LEU A 228 -11.84 -7.33 -25.16
C LEU A 228 -12.17 -8.74 -24.65
N ARG A 229 -13.28 -8.90 -23.91
CA ARG A 229 -13.75 -10.23 -23.48
C ARG A 229 -14.15 -11.10 -24.66
N GLN A 230 -14.85 -10.55 -25.65
CA GLN A 230 -15.22 -11.28 -26.87
C GLN A 230 -13.99 -11.67 -27.70
N ALA A 231 -12.95 -10.83 -27.69
CA ALA A 231 -11.67 -11.11 -28.35
C ALA A 231 -10.75 -12.05 -27.54
N GLY A 232 -11.15 -12.49 -26.33
CA GLY A 232 -10.35 -13.38 -25.48
C GLY A 232 -9.10 -12.71 -24.89
N VAL A 233 -9.12 -11.39 -24.69
CA VAL A 233 -7.99 -10.61 -24.18
C VAL A 233 -8.23 -10.19 -22.73
N SER A 234 -7.35 -10.63 -21.84
CA SER A 234 -7.27 -10.13 -20.47
C SER A 234 -6.61 -8.75 -20.46
N SER A 235 -7.20 -7.79 -19.75
CA SER A 235 -6.66 -6.44 -19.60
C SER A 235 -6.48 -6.05 -18.13
N LEU A 236 -5.45 -5.25 -17.88
CA LEU A 236 -5.17 -4.68 -16.57
C LEU A 236 -6.25 -3.66 -16.23
N ARG A 237 -6.89 -3.82 -15.06
CA ARG A 237 -7.95 -2.90 -14.62
C ARG A 237 -7.90 -2.67 -13.12
N THR A 238 -8.39 -1.51 -12.70
CA THR A 238 -8.57 -1.16 -11.29
C THR A 238 -9.90 -0.45 -11.06
N VAL A 239 -10.51 -0.66 -9.90
CA VAL A 239 -11.72 0.05 -9.45
C VAL A 239 -11.41 1.08 -8.36
N VAL A 240 -10.15 1.20 -7.97
CA VAL A 240 -9.69 2.08 -6.90
C VAL A 240 -9.76 3.53 -7.41
N PRO A 241 -10.36 4.48 -6.70
CA PRO A 241 -10.35 5.88 -7.11
C PRO A 241 -8.92 6.45 -7.25
N CYS A 242 -8.73 7.38 -8.18
CA CYS A 242 -7.43 8.06 -8.32
C CYS A 242 -7.21 8.98 -7.12
N ARG A 243 -5.99 8.98 -6.60
CA ARG A 243 -5.51 9.93 -5.59
C ARG A 243 -4.06 10.29 -5.89
N SER A 244 -3.63 11.48 -5.51
CA SER A 244 -2.24 11.91 -5.64
C SER A 244 -1.32 11.19 -4.63
N MET A 245 -0.01 11.18 -4.89
CA MET A 245 0.97 10.67 -3.92
C MET A 245 0.93 11.48 -2.62
N ALA A 246 0.76 12.81 -2.70
CA ALA A 246 0.65 13.67 -1.53
C ALA A 246 -0.56 13.33 -0.64
N GLU A 247 -1.73 13.05 -1.24
CA GLU A 247 -2.89 12.58 -0.49
C GLU A 247 -2.67 11.21 0.13
N ALA A 248 -2.02 10.29 -0.61
CA ALA A 248 -1.67 8.98 -0.08
C ALA A 248 -0.68 9.10 1.10
N ASP A 249 0.31 10.00 1.02
CA ASP A 249 1.29 10.29 2.08
C ASP A 249 0.61 10.85 3.33
N ALA A 250 -0.27 11.83 3.15
CA ALA A 250 -1.04 12.41 4.24
C ALA A 250 -1.94 11.37 4.91
N ALA A 251 -2.58 10.49 4.13
CA ALA A 251 -3.39 9.39 4.66
C ALA A 251 -2.55 8.37 5.45
N ASP A 252 -1.41 7.94 4.91
CA ASP A 252 -0.50 6.99 5.59
C ASP A 252 0.08 7.58 6.88
N ALA A 253 0.49 8.86 6.85
CA ALA A 253 0.98 9.59 8.02
C ALA A 253 -0.11 9.71 9.11
N ALA A 254 -1.34 10.08 8.72
CA ALA A 254 -2.46 10.18 9.66
C ALA A 254 -2.80 8.83 10.30
N LEU A 255 -2.80 7.74 9.54
CA LEU A 255 -3.04 6.39 10.06
C LEU A 255 -1.93 5.95 11.01
N THR A 256 -0.67 6.24 10.66
CA THR A 256 0.50 5.93 11.49
C THR A 256 0.48 6.72 12.80
N GLN A 257 0.14 8.01 12.75
CA GLN A 257 0.01 8.84 13.94
C GLN A 257 -1.11 8.34 14.87
N ARG A 258 -2.27 7.96 14.31
CA ARG A 258 -3.38 7.39 15.10
C ARG A 258 -2.97 6.08 15.77
N ALA A 259 -2.27 5.19 15.06
CA ALA A 259 -1.77 3.94 15.62
C ALA A 259 -0.77 4.18 16.75
N ALA A 260 0.15 5.14 16.58
CA ALA A 260 1.11 5.52 17.62
C ALA A 260 0.41 6.08 18.86
N GLN A 261 -0.57 6.97 18.69
CA GLN A 261 -1.37 7.52 19.79
C GLN A 261 -2.14 6.43 20.54
N GLN A 262 -2.74 5.48 19.82
CA GLN A 262 -3.45 4.35 20.44
C GLN A 262 -2.50 3.43 21.21
N SER A 263 -1.30 3.16 20.66
CA SER A 263 -0.29 2.36 21.35
C SER A 263 0.16 3.05 22.64
N GLU A 264 0.47 4.35 22.58
CA GLU A 264 0.88 5.12 23.75
C GLU A 264 -0.22 5.18 24.82
N GLN A 265 -1.47 5.40 24.42
CA GLN A 265 -2.62 5.35 25.33
C GLN A 265 -2.79 3.97 25.97
N SER A 266 -2.60 2.89 25.20
CA SER A 266 -2.68 1.53 25.71
C SER A 266 -1.58 1.24 26.73
N GLU A 267 -0.33 1.65 26.46
CA GLU A 267 0.79 1.47 27.39
C GLU A 267 0.60 2.30 28.67
N ARG A 268 0.10 3.56 28.56
CA ARG A 268 -0.25 4.37 29.74
C ARG A 268 -1.37 3.73 30.57
N ALA A 269 -2.46 3.32 29.92
CA ALA A 269 -3.56 2.65 30.62
C ALA A 269 -3.12 1.35 31.31
N ARG A 270 -2.17 0.61 30.73
CA ARG A 270 -1.57 -0.57 31.35
C ARG A 270 -0.68 -0.21 32.53
N ALA A 271 0.13 0.85 32.42
CA ALA A 271 0.95 1.33 33.52
C ALA A 271 0.08 1.76 34.71
N ASP A 272 -0.98 2.53 34.46
CA ASP A 272 -1.95 2.95 35.48
C ASP A 272 -2.66 1.75 36.11
N ALA A 273 -3.05 0.75 35.28
CA ALA A 273 -3.65 -0.48 35.78
C ALA A 273 -2.68 -1.29 36.65
N ARG A 274 -1.39 -1.33 36.29
CA ARG A 274 -0.34 -1.98 37.08
C ARG A 274 -0.12 -1.27 38.42
N GLU A 275 -0.06 0.06 38.42
CA GLU A 275 0.06 0.85 39.65
C GLU A 275 -1.16 0.67 40.56
N ALA A 276 -2.36 0.69 40.00
CA ALA A 276 -3.60 0.44 40.75
C ALA A 276 -3.64 -1.00 41.32
N ALA A 277 -3.16 -1.99 40.57
CA ALA A 277 -3.06 -3.37 41.03
C ALA A 277 -2.03 -3.51 42.17
N LEU A 278 -0.88 -2.84 42.05
CA LEU A 278 0.14 -2.76 43.10
C LEU A 278 -0.40 -2.13 44.38
N GLY A 279 -1.12 -1.01 44.27
CA GLY A 279 -1.76 -0.36 45.41
C GLY A 279 -2.74 -1.30 46.13
N LYS A 280 -3.63 -1.96 45.38
CA LYS A 280 -4.56 -2.94 45.94
C LYS A 280 -3.86 -4.13 46.59
N ALA A 281 -2.77 -4.62 46.01
CA ALA A 281 -1.98 -5.72 46.56
C ALA A 281 -1.32 -5.33 47.89
N ARG A 282 -0.78 -4.10 47.96
CA ARG A 282 -0.22 -3.54 49.19
C ARG A 282 -1.30 -3.36 50.27
N ASP A 283 -2.44 -2.77 49.94
CA ASP A 283 -3.56 -2.59 50.88
C ASP A 283 -4.11 -3.92 51.41
N ALA A 284 -4.11 -4.96 50.57
CA ALA A 284 -4.49 -6.31 50.99
C ALA A 284 -3.46 -6.91 51.96
N ALA A 285 -2.17 -6.80 51.64
CA ALA A 285 -1.08 -7.27 52.50
C ALA A 285 -1.05 -6.53 53.85
N GLU A 286 -1.23 -5.21 53.85
CA GLU A 286 -1.31 -4.40 55.07
C GLU A 286 -2.47 -4.84 55.97
N ARG A 287 -3.67 -5.06 55.40
CA ARG A 287 -4.83 -5.57 56.15
C ARG A 287 -4.61 -6.97 56.72
N GLU A 288 -3.96 -7.86 55.97
CA GLU A 288 -3.62 -9.20 56.44
C GLU A 288 -2.64 -9.15 57.63
N VAL A 289 -1.62 -8.30 57.56
CA VAL A 289 -0.66 -8.10 58.66
C VAL A 289 -1.34 -7.50 59.88
N ILE A 290 -2.18 -6.46 59.71
CA ILE A 290 -2.93 -5.84 60.81
C ILE A 290 -3.84 -6.87 61.49
N SER A 291 -4.66 -7.59 60.72
CA SER A 291 -5.56 -8.62 61.26
C SER A 291 -4.79 -9.74 61.97
N GLY A 292 -3.67 -10.19 61.40
CA GLY A 292 -2.79 -11.19 62.04
C GLY A 292 -2.22 -10.71 63.38
N ARG A 293 -1.84 -9.42 63.47
CA ARG A 293 -1.38 -8.81 64.74
C ARG A 293 -2.50 -8.69 65.75
N GLU A 294 -3.68 -8.22 65.34
CA GLU A 294 -4.85 -8.09 66.21
C GLU A 294 -5.27 -9.45 66.79
N ASN A 295 -5.32 -10.49 65.96
CA ASN A 295 -5.61 -11.86 66.39
C ASN A 295 -4.57 -12.39 67.39
N ALA A 296 -3.28 -12.13 67.15
CA ALA A 296 -2.21 -12.53 68.07
C ALA A 296 -2.31 -11.77 69.43
N MET A 297 -2.63 -10.47 69.40
CA MET A 297 -2.81 -9.67 70.61
C MET A 297 -4.07 -10.09 71.40
N ALA A 298 -5.19 -10.35 70.71
CA ALA A 298 -6.41 -10.85 71.32
C ALA A 298 -6.21 -12.23 71.94
N GLY A 299 -5.54 -13.14 71.22
CA GLY A 299 -5.17 -14.45 71.74
C GLY A 299 -4.26 -14.37 72.96
N ALA A 300 -3.24 -13.50 72.94
CA ALA A 300 -2.37 -13.25 74.08
C ALA A 300 -3.13 -12.70 75.29
N ALA A 301 -4.07 -11.76 75.09
CA ALA A 301 -4.88 -11.18 76.16
C ALA A 301 -5.80 -12.23 76.81
N VAL A 302 -6.44 -13.09 76.00
CA VAL A 302 -7.27 -14.20 76.50
C VAL A 302 -6.43 -15.20 77.29
N LEU A 303 -5.27 -15.62 76.77
CA LEU A 303 -4.36 -16.53 77.48
C LEU A 303 -3.84 -15.92 78.79
N LEU A 304 -3.53 -14.63 78.80
CA LEU A 304 -3.10 -13.91 80.00
C LEU A 304 -4.23 -13.86 81.05
N ALA A 305 -5.46 -13.57 80.65
CA ALA A 305 -6.61 -13.58 81.56
C ALA A 305 -6.85 -14.98 82.15
N LEU A 306 -6.78 -16.03 81.33
CA LEU A 306 -6.89 -17.42 81.79
C LEU A 306 -5.72 -17.81 82.71
N ALA A 307 -4.51 -17.31 82.44
CA ALA A 307 -3.35 -17.53 83.31
C ALA A 307 -3.57 -16.91 84.69
N VAL A 308 -4.06 -15.66 84.77
CA VAL A 308 -4.40 -14.98 86.02
C VAL A 308 -5.47 -15.76 86.79
N LEU A 309 -6.52 -16.23 86.12
CA LEU A 309 -7.54 -17.09 86.73
C LEU A 309 -6.96 -18.41 87.23
N GLY A 310 -6.06 -19.03 86.47
CA GLY A 310 -5.35 -20.26 86.84
C GLY A 310 -4.49 -20.08 88.09
N PHE A 311 -3.74 -18.97 88.18
CA PHE A 311 -2.95 -18.63 89.36
C PHE A 311 -3.84 -18.32 90.58
N GLY A 312 -4.92 -17.58 90.40
CA GLY A 312 -5.89 -17.30 91.46
C GLY A 312 -6.55 -18.56 92.01
N ALA A 313 -6.99 -19.46 91.13
CA ALA A 313 -7.53 -20.77 91.53
C ALA A 313 -6.47 -21.65 92.23
N GLY A 314 -5.22 -21.63 91.73
CA GLY A 314 -4.09 -22.30 92.36
C GLY A 314 -3.85 -21.82 93.79
N GLY A 315 -3.83 -20.50 94.01
CA GLY A 315 -3.69 -19.90 95.34
C GLY A 315 -4.85 -20.25 96.30
N LEU A 316 -6.08 -20.30 95.78
CA LEU A 316 -7.26 -20.71 96.55
C LEU A 316 -7.24 -22.21 96.92
N PHE A 317 -6.83 -23.09 96.00
CA PHE A 317 -6.69 -24.52 96.32
C PHE A 317 -5.55 -24.79 97.30
N TYR A 318 -4.49 -23.98 97.25
CA TYR A 318 -3.39 -24.02 98.21
C TYR A 318 -3.87 -23.66 99.62
N SER A 319 -4.67 -22.59 99.77
CA SER A 319 -5.23 -22.22 101.08
C SER A 319 -6.26 -23.21 101.63
N GLN A 320 -6.88 -24.04 100.78
CA GLN A 320 -7.79 -25.12 101.16
C GLN A 320 -7.10 -26.47 101.45
N GLY A 321 -5.75 -26.53 101.43
CA GLY A 321 -5.00 -27.77 101.68
C GLY A 321 -5.08 -28.82 100.56
N ARG A 322 -5.54 -28.45 99.36
CA ARG A 322 -5.69 -29.35 98.19
C ARG A 322 -4.46 -29.26 97.28
N GLU A 323 -3.29 -29.64 97.79
CA GLU A 323 -1.98 -29.41 97.16
C GLU A 323 -1.85 -29.94 95.71
N ARG A 324 -2.38 -31.14 95.43
CA ARG A 324 -2.31 -31.73 94.09
C ARG A 324 -3.11 -30.92 93.06
N ARG A 325 -4.24 -30.32 93.43
CA ARG A 325 -5.02 -29.45 92.51
C ARG A 325 -4.38 -28.08 92.37
N ALA A 326 -3.83 -27.54 93.45
CA ALA A 326 -3.10 -26.26 93.44
C ALA A 326 -1.90 -26.32 92.48
N THR A 327 -1.09 -27.38 92.53
CA THR A 327 0.07 -27.57 91.65
C THR A 327 -0.31 -27.66 90.17
N TRP A 328 -1.34 -28.43 89.80
CA TRP A 328 -1.83 -28.48 88.41
C TRP A 328 -2.40 -27.13 87.92
N SER A 329 -3.13 -26.40 88.78
CA SER A 329 -3.65 -25.07 88.43
C SER A 329 -2.55 -24.02 88.25
N LEU A 330 -1.52 -24.02 89.11
CA LEU A 330 -0.35 -23.15 88.98
C LEU A 330 0.49 -23.48 87.74
N ALA A 331 0.72 -24.77 87.47
CA ALA A 331 1.44 -25.23 86.27
C ALA A 331 0.67 -24.87 84.99
N GLY A 332 -0.65 -25.07 84.98
CA GLY A 332 -1.52 -24.65 83.88
C GLY A 332 -1.52 -23.13 83.66
N GLY A 333 -1.59 -22.34 84.73
CA GLY A 333 -1.46 -20.89 84.67
C GLY A 333 -0.10 -20.44 84.10
N GLY A 334 0.99 -21.08 84.51
CA GLY A 334 2.33 -20.84 83.98
C GLY A 334 2.46 -21.15 82.48
N LEU A 335 1.89 -22.27 82.02
CA LEU A 335 1.90 -22.63 80.60
C LEU A 335 1.11 -21.62 79.75
N LEU A 336 -0.06 -21.18 80.23
CA LEU A 336 -0.88 -20.18 79.56
C LEU A 336 -0.18 -18.81 79.51
N LEU A 337 0.55 -18.43 80.57
CA LEU A 337 1.36 -17.22 80.59
C LEU A 337 2.48 -17.27 79.55
N LEU A 338 3.20 -18.39 79.46
CA LEU A 338 4.23 -18.59 78.42
C LEU A 338 3.63 -18.55 77.01
N GLY A 339 2.46 -19.16 76.81
CA GLY A 339 1.72 -19.08 75.55
C GLY A 339 1.32 -17.65 75.17
N ALA A 340 0.88 -16.84 76.15
CA ALA A 340 0.55 -15.43 75.94
C ALA A 340 1.79 -14.61 75.51
N VAL A 341 2.92 -14.81 76.18
CA VAL A 341 4.20 -14.15 75.84
C VAL A 341 4.67 -14.57 74.45
N ALA A 342 4.59 -15.87 74.12
CA ALA A 342 4.98 -16.38 72.81
C ALA A 342 4.13 -15.77 71.68
N LEU A 343 2.79 -15.73 71.81
CA LEU A 343 1.91 -15.09 70.83
C LEU A 343 2.20 -13.60 70.66
N PHE A 344 2.51 -12.90 71.76
CA PHE A 344 2.82 -11.47 71.70
C PHE A 344 4.16 -11.16 71.01
N LEU A 345 5.18 -12.00 71.24
CA LEU A 345 6.51 -11.82 70.65
C LEU A 345 6.58 -12.31 69.19
N LEU A 346 5.84 -13.37 68.83
CA LEU A 346 5.79 -13.94 67.48
C LEU A 346 4.76 -13.26 66.57
N ARG A 347 4.10 -12.17 67.01
CA ARG A 347 3.14 -11.45 66.18
C ARG A 347 3.81 -10.92 64.89
N PRO A 348 3.11 -10.90 63.75
CA PRO A 348 3.66 -10.39 62.50
C PRO A 348 4.25 -8.98 62.64
N SER A 349 5.40 -8.74 62.00
CA SER A 349 6.00 -7.41 61.91
C SER A 349 5.41 -6.64 60.73
N PHE A 350 5.27 -5.32 60.87
CA PHE A 350 4.92 -4.43 59.76
C PHE A 350 5.97 -4.43 58.63
N SER A 351 7.19 -4.86 58.91
CA SER A 351 8.23 -5.05 57.88
C SER A 351 7.98 -6.23 56.94
N SER A 352 7.00 -7.10 57.23
CA SER A 352 6.65 -8.25 56.37
C SER A 352 5.60 -7.93 55.30
N VAL A 353 5.16 -6.67 55.21
CA VAL A 353 4.18 -6.23 54.20
C VAL A 353 4.76 -6.39 52.80
N ASP A 354 5.97 -5.89 52.56
CA ASP A 354 6.63 -5.92 51.25
C ASP A 354 6.90 -7.37 50.78
N GLU A 355 7.17 -8.28 51.71
CA GLU A 355 7.38 -9.71 51.45
C GLU A 355 6.09 -10.45 51.06
N ARG A 356 4.92 -9.88 51.41
CA ARG A 356 3.58 -10.41 51.10
C ARG A 356 2.94 -9.77 49.86
N VAL A 357 3.52 -8.70 49.32
CA VAL A 357 3.04 -8.09 48.08
C VAL A 357 3.34 -9.03 46.91
N LYS A 358 2.29 -9.67 46.38
CA LYS A 358 2.39 -10.45 45.15
C LYS A 358 2.21 -9.52 43.95
N LEU A 359 3.27 -9.40 43.16
CA LEU A 359 3.22 -8.69 41.88
C LEU A 359 2.25 -9.42 40.93
N PRO A 360 1.41 -8.68 40.18
CA PRO A 360 0.69 -9.26 39.05
C PRO A 360 1.71 -9.79 38.04
N ASP A 361 1.58 -11.06 37.67
CA ASP A 361 2.37 -11.67 36.60
C ASP A 361 1.96 -10.99 35.29
N ASP A 362 2.87 -10.25 34.64
CA ASP A 362 2.54 -9.46 33.46
C ASP A 362 2.55 -10.28 32.17
N GLY A 363 2.81 -11.59 32.25
CA GLY A 363 2.59 -12.59 31.20
C GLY A 363 3.35 -12.33 29.89
N ARG A 364 4.20 -11.30 29.84
CA ARG A 364 4.98 -10.94 28.67
C ARG A 364 6.37 -11.55 28.80
N VAL A 365 6.54 -12.68 28.14
CA VAL A 365 7.80 -12.91 27.44
C VAL A 365 7.91 -11.78 26.41
N ALA A 366 8.88 -10.88 26.57
CA ALA A 366 9.29 -9.97 25.52
C ALA A 366 9.84 -10.83 24.37
N GLY A 367 8.94 -11.39 23.56
CA GLY A 367 9.30 -12.14 22.38
C GLY A 367 10.05 -11.20 21.46
N ASN A 368 11.29 -11.55 21.12
CA ASN A 368 12.10 -10.78 20.20
C ASN A 368 11.40 -10.81 18.82
N HIS A 369 10.58 -9.80 18.54
CA HIS A 369 9.74 -9.74 17.33
C HIS A 369 10.56 -9.72 16.03
N ALA A 370 11.89 -9.55 16.12
CA ALA A 370 12.82 -9.58 15.01
C ALA A 370 12.68 -10.83 14.09
N TYR A 371 12.23 -11.96 14.63
CA TYR A 371 12.02 -13.21 13.89
C TYR A 371 10.54 -13.60 13.75
N ALA A 372 9.60 -12.75 14.21
CA ALA A 372 8.18 -13.07 14.20
C ALA A 372 7.65 -13.39 12.79
N TRP A 373 8.31 -12.90 11.75
CA TRP A 373 7.89 -13.05 10.36
C TRP A 373 8.67 -14.12 9.58
N GLU A 374 9.57 -14.87 10.21
CA GLU A 374 10.33 -15.93 9.54
C GLU A 374 9.45 -17.12 9.09
N GLY A 375 9.60 -17.56 7.84
CA GLY A 375 8.77 -18.56 7.18
C GLY A 375 7.67 -17.94 6.29
N ASP A 376 6.58 -18.67 6.09
CA ASP A 376 5.53 -18.30 5.14
C ASP A 376 4.58 -17.23 5.70
N ASN A 377 4.39 -16.17 4.94
CA ASN A 377 3.42 -15.11 5.23
C ASN A 377 2.55 -14.81 4.00
N VAL A 378 1.36 -14.29 4.28
CA VAL A 378 0.46 -13.67 3.29
C VAL A 378 0.45 -12.18 3.59
N CYS A 379 0.83 -11.37 2.61
CA CYS A 379 0.82 -9.92 2.70
C CYS A 379 -0.42 -9.39 1.99
N ALA A 380 -1.37 -8.90 2.78
CA ALA A 380 -2.62 -8.37 2.28
C ALA A 380 -2.48 -6.87 1.98
N VAL A 381 -3.01 -6.41 0.84
CA VAL A 381 -2.88 -5.01 0.42
C VAL A 381 -3.78 -4.11 1.28
N ASP A 382 -3.19 -3.06 1.86
CA ASP A 382 -3.94 -2.02 2.58
C ASP A 382 -4.33 -0.90 1.61
N MET A 383 -5.58 -0.93 1.16
CA MET A 383 -6.13 0.04 0.20
C MET A 383 -6.17 1.47 0.74
N ASN A 384 -6.21 1.67 2.06
CA ASN A 384 -6.23 3.01 2.65
C ASN A 384 -4.84 3.65 2.58
N ARG A 385 -3.77 2.84 2.61
CA ARG A 385 -2.36 3.28 2.54
C ARG A 385 -1.75 3.17 1.14
N SER A 386 -2.36 2.39 0.25
CA SER A 386 -1.86 2.12 -1.10
C SER A 386 -2.40 3.06 -2.17
N ARG A 387 -1.56 3.49 -3.11
CA ARG A 387 -1.93 4.19 -4.34
C ARG A 387 -1.60 3.26 -5.51
N LEU A 388 -2.61 2.90 -6.30
CA LEU A 388 -2.49 1.96 -7.41
C LEU A 388 -2.74 2.68 -8.74
N THR A 389 -1.81 2.52 -9.67
CA THR A 389 -1.87 3.08 -11.04
C THR A 389 -1.80 1.98 -12.09
N VAL A 390 -0.95 0.96 -11.89
CA VAL A 390 -0.71 -0.13 -12.86
C VAL A 390 -0.84 -1.53 -12.27
N SER A 391 -0.83 -1.66 -10.95
CA SER A 391 -0.92 -2.95 -10.26
C SER A 391 -2.36 -3.29 -9.89
N GLU A 392 -2.64 -4.59 -9.80
CA GLU A 392 -3.88 -5.10 -9.22
C GLU A 392 -3.80 -5.15 -7.69
N ALA A 393 -4.96 -5.01 -7.03
CA ALA A 393 -5.08 -5.07 -5.58
C ALA A 393 -5.14 -6.51 -5.07
N ASN A 394 -4.09 -7.29 -5.31
CA ASN A 394 -4.00 -8.70 -4.94
C ASN A 394 -3.09 -8.91 -3.72
N ASP A 395 -3.48 -9.86 -2.86
CA ASP A 395 -2.62 -10.39 -1.79
C ASP A 395 -1.44 -11.16 -2.38
N ILE A 396 -0.27 -11.05 -1.74
CA ILE A 396 0.95 -11.69 -2.24
C ILE A 396 1.54 -12.69 -1.23
N PRO A 397 2.11 -13.82 -1.70
CA PRO A 397 2.90 -14.70 -0.85
C PRO A 397 4.26 -14.06 -0.53
N PHE A 398 4.68 -14.18 0.73
CA PHE A 398 5.93 -13.62 1.21
C PHE A 398 6.59 -14.56 2.22
N ASN A 399 7.43 -15.45 1.71
CA ASN A 399 8.32 -16.26 2.54
C ASN A 399 9.53 -15.41 2.93
N TRP A 400 9.76 -15.23 4.24
CA TRP A 400 10.81 -14.36 4.76
C TRP A 400 11.78 -15.15 5.64
N THR A 401 13.05 -14.75 5.65
CA THR A 401 14.10 -15.35 6.48
C THR A 401 14.80 -14.29 7.31
N GLY A 402 15.32 -14.65 8.48
CA GLY A 402 16.04 -13.71 9.36
C GLY A 402 17.29 -13.08 8.71
N THR A 403 17.80 -13.66 7.62
CA THR A 403 18.95 -13.14 6.85
C THR A 403 18.57 -12.12 5.78
N GLY A 404 17.29 -11.76 5.67
CA GLY A 404 16.81 -10.77 4.70
C GLY A 404 16.46 -11.36 3.33
N CYS A 405 16.43 -12.68 3.18
CA CYS A 405 15.98 -13.31 1.94
C CYS A 405 14.45 -13.44 1.92
N ALA A 406 13.84 -12.96 0.84
CA ALA A 406 12.43 -13.15 0.52
C ALA A 406 12.24 -14.13 -0.65
N ASN A 407 11.27 -15.03 -0.52
CA ASN A 407 10.83 -15.99 -1.55
C ASN A 407 11.97 -16.82 -2.18
N GLY A 408 13.08 -17.01 -1.46
CA GLY A 408 14.23 -17.79 -1.89
C GLY A 408 15.09 -17.17 -3.01
N ASN A 409 14.74 -15.99 -3.53
CA ASN A 409 15.42 -15.38 -4.68
C ASN A 409 15.67 -13.87 -4.57
N SER A 410 15.15 -13.22 -3.53
CA SER A 410 15.17 -11.77 -3.38
C SER A 410 15.85 -11.37 -2.07
N GLN A 411 17.16 -11.13 -2.12
CA GLN A 411 17.93 -10.65 -0.98
C GLN A 411 17.71 -9.16 -0.69
N TYR A 412 17.33 -8.82 0.53
CA TYR A 412 17.23 -7.45 1.02
C TYR A 412 18.50 -7.07 1.79
N VAL A 413 18.76 -5.77 1.90
CA VAL A 413 19.83 -5.21 2.73
C VAL A 413 19.25 -4.42 3.89
N SER A 414 19.85 -4.53 5.07
CA SER A 414 19.40 -3.81 6.27
C SER A 414 19.75 -2.32 6.16
N VAL A 415 18.78 -1.45 6.41
CA VAL A 415 18.89 0.00 6.40
C VAL A 415 18.19 0.54 7.64
N GLY A 416 18.95 0.80 8.71
CA GLY A 416 18.38 1.10 10.02
C GLY A 416 17.61 -0.12 10.56
N ASN A 417 16.32 0.04 10.84
CA ASN A 417 15.44 -1.02 11.34
C ASN A 417 14.63 -1.72 10.23
N GLU A 418 14.78 -1.29 8.98
CA GLU A 418 14.04 -1.82 7.84
C GLU A 418 14.97 -2.56 6.89
N TRP A 419 14.38 -3.42 6.07
CA TRP A 419 15.07 -4.15 5.01
C TRP A 419 14.64 -3.60 3.66
N GLU A 420 15.59 -3.27 2.79
CA GLU A 420 15.30 -2.67 1.50
C GLU A 420 15.91 -3.42 0.32
N ARG A 421 15.23 -3.34 -0.82
CA ARG A 421 15.70 -3.89 -2.09
C ARG A 421 15.13 -3.11 -3.26
N ALA A 422 16.01 -2.69 -4.16
CA ALA A 422 15.62 -2.22 -5.48
C ALA A 422 15.65 -3.37 -6.50
N ALA A 423 14.72 -3.36 -7.46
CA ALA A 423 14.67 -4.34 -8.52
C ALA A 423 14.24 -3.71 -9.86
N VAL A 424 14.96 -4.08 -10.91
CA VAL A 424 14.62 -3.80 -12.31
C VAL A 424 14.29 -5.15 -12.96
N PRO A 425 13.08 -5.34 -13.50
CA PRO A 425 12.68 -6.59 -14.12
C PRO A 425 13.35 -6.78 -15.49
N ASP A 426 13.45 -8.03 -15.94
CA ASP A 426 13.96 -8.38 -17.28
C ASP A 426 13.04 -7.84 -18.39
N SER A 427 11.73 -7.88 -18.14
CA SER A 427 10.67 -7.43 -19.03
C SER A 427 9.75 -6.44 -18.32
N GLY A 428 9.25 -5.44 -19.07
CA GLY A 428 8.41 -4.38 -18.54
C GLY A 428 9.19 -3.10 -18.23
N ASN A 429 8.47 -1.99 -18.18
CA ASN A 429 9.02 -0.64 -18.04
C ASN A 429 8.68 -0.06 -16.66
N PHE A 430 9.24 -0.68 -15.63
CA PHE A 430 9.09 -0.20 -14.26
C PHE A 430 10.32 -0.54 -13.41
N ILE A 431 10.55 0.26 -12.37
CA ILE A 431 11.57 0.01 -11.34
C ILE A 431 10.86 -0.04 -10.01
N THR A 432 11.20 -1.02 -9.17
CA THR A 432 10.60 -1.15 -7.83
C THR A 432 11.63 -0.95 -6.74
N VAL A 433 11.21 -0.29 -5.67
CA VAL A 433 11.92 -0.29 -4.38
C VAL A 433 10.96 -0.85 -3.35
N SER A 434 11.35 -1.95 -2.74
CA SER A 434 10.58 -2.63 -1.70
C SER A 434 11.29 -2.48 -0.36
N ARG A 435 10.49 -2.29 0.68
CA ARG A 435 10.94 -2.05 2.04
C ARG A 435 10.08 -2.88 2.99
N PHE A 436 10.71 -3.72 3.80
CA PHE A 436 10.06 -4.56 4.78
C PHE A 436 10.45 -4.13 6.19
N ASP A 437 9.47 -3.81 7.01
CA ASP A 437 9.63 -3.51 8.43
C ASP A 437 9.28 -4.76 9.26
N PRO A 438 10.28 -5.46 9.84
CA PRO A 438 10.04 -6.65 10.64
C PRO A 438 9.39 -6.35 11.99
N ALA A 439 9.41 -5.11 12.48
CA ALA A 439 8.75 -4.76 13.74
C ALA A 439 7.22 -4.76 13.59
N THR A 440 6.73 -4.29 12.43
CA THR A 440 5.29 -4.16 12.16
C THR A 440 4.75 -5.23 11.20
N GLY A 441 5.61 -5.96 10.48
CA GLY A 441 5.20 -6.86 9.41
C GLY A 441 4.69 -6.10 8.18
N THR A 442 5.12 -4.85 7.99
CA THR A 442 4.66 -4.01 6.88
C THR A 442 5.63 -4.12 5.71
N LEU A 443 5.10 -4.43 4.53
CA LEU A 443 5.86 -4.42 3.28
C LEU A 443 5.36 -3.25 2.42
N ARG A 444 6.24 -2.30 2.14
CA ARG A 444 5.98 -1.17 1.24
C ARG A 444 6.71 -1.40 -0.07
N VAL A 445 5.99 -1.36 -1.19
CA VAL A 445 6.54 -1.46 -2.55
C VAL A 445 6.22 -0.17 -3.28
N GLN A 446 7.26 0.59 -3.63
CA GLN A 446 7.16 1.76 -4.48
C GLN A 446 7.56 1.39 -5.89
N ARG A 447 6.85 1.92 -6.88
CA ARG A 447 7.14 1.68 -8.30
C ARG A 447 7.21 2.98 -9.07
N TRP A 448 8.26 3.08 -9.88
CA TRP A 448 8.46 4.14 -10.85
C TRP A 448 8.24 3.56 -12.23
N LEU A 449 7.65 4.38 -13.09
CA LEU A 449 7.46 4.14 -14.51
C LEU A 449 8.34 5.17 -15.23
N PRO A 450 9.66 4.92 -15.37
CA PRO A 450 10.55 5.82 -16.09
C PRO A 450 10.42 5.63 -17.62
N ASP A 451 11.03 6.52 -18.39
CA ASP A 451 11.09 6.41 -19.86
C ASP A 451 12.07 5.35 -20.35
N GLY A 452 12.03 5.06 -21.65
CA GLY A 452 12.89 4.07 -22.27
C GLY A 452 14.38 4.30 -22.00
N ASP A 453 14.86 5.55 -22.10
CA ASP A 453 16.27 5.88 -21.88
C ASP A 453 16.71 5.64 -20.42
N ALA A 454 15.87 6.02 -19.46
CA ALA A 454 16.12 5.77 -18.05
C ALA A 454 16.04 4.27 -17.72
N MET A 455 15.13 3.51 -18.35
CA MET A 455 15.10 2.04 -18.23
C MET A 455 16.36 1.39 -18.80
N ASP A 456 16.85 1.86 -19.95
CA ASP A 456 18.06 1.32 -20.56
C ASP A 456 19.29 1.59 -19.70
N LYS A 457 19.41 2.79 -19.12
CA LYS A 457 20.43 3.11 -18.11
C LYS A 457 20.30 2.23 -16.87
N ALA A 458 19.09 2.02 -16.35
CA ALA A 458 18.85 1.18 -15.19
C ALA A 458 19.21 -0.29 -15.45
N ARG A 459 18.87 -0.84 -16.63
CA ARG A 459 19.24 -2.20 -17.04
C ARG A 459 20.76 -2.33 -17.23
N ALA A 460 21.44 -1.29 -17.73
CA ALA A 460 22.89 -1.29 -17.88
C ALA A 460 23.65 -1.38 -16.54
N LEU A 461 23.04 -0.96 -15.42
CA LEU A 461 23.59 -1.17 -14.07
C LEU A 461 23.61 -2.65 -13.66
N LEU A 462 22.73 -3.46 -14.23
CA LEU A 462 22.63 -4.90 -14.00
C LEU A 462 23.53 -5.70 -14.96
N LYS A 463 24.81 -5.34 -15.09
CA LYS A 463 25.77 -5.95 -16.04
C LYS A 463 25.73 -7.49 -16.10
N ASP A 464 25.51 -8.16 -14.97
CA ASP A 464 25.44 -9.62 -14.83
C ASP A 464 24.00 -10.17 -14.77
N GLY A 465 23.03 -9.41 -15.28
CA GLY A 465 21.61 -9.71 -15.17
C GLY A 465 20.97 -9.42 -13.81
N PRO A 466 19.68 -9.75 -13.65
CA PRO A 466 18.93 -9.50 -12.43
C PRO A 466 19.50 -10.30 -11.24
N ILE A 467 19.50 -9.70 -10.06
CA ILE A 467 20.03 -10.31 -8.84
C ILE A 467 19.03 -11.35 -8.30
N LYS A 468 18.99 -12.55 -8.86
CA LYS A 468 18.04 -13.62 -8.45
C LYS A 468 18.67 -14.61 -7.47
N ALA A 469 19.26 -14.11 -6.39
CA ALA A 469 19.95 -14.94 -5.40
C ALA A 469 19.70 -14.42 -3.99
N CYS A 470 19.70 -15.36 -3.04
CA CYS A 470 19.78 -15.09 -1.61
C CYS A 470 21.15 -15.47 -1.09
N GLY A 471 21.70 -14.67 -0.18
CA GLY A 471 23.03 -14.89 0.36
C GLY A 471 23.49 -13.74 1.26
N THR A 472 24.34 -14.07 2.21
CA THR A 472 24.94 -13.12 3.16
C THR A 472 26.36 -12.72 2.75
N GLU A 473 26.80 -13.10 1.55
CA GLU A 473 28.13 -12.79 1.03
C GLU A 473 28.31 -11.27 0.88
N PRO A 474 29.42 -10.67 1.39
CA PRO A 474 29.62 -9.22 1.37
C PRO A 474 29.50 -8.59 -0.02
N ASP A 475 30.01 -9.26 -1.06
CA ASP A 475 29.98 -8.76 -2.44
C ASP A 475 28.54 -8.68 -3.00
N LEU A 476 27.69 -9.66 -2.67
CA LEU A 476 26.28 -9.67 -3.05
C LEU A 476 25.53 -8.51 -2.38
N LEU A 477 25.73 -8.34 -1.07
CA LEU A 477 25.08 -7.27 -0.30
C LEU A 477 25.55 -5.89 -0.77
N ALA A 478 26.85 -5.72 -1.06
CA ALA A 478 27.41 -4.49 -1.62
C ALA A 478 26.81 -4.18 -3.00
N ARG A 479 26.67 -5.19 -3.87
CA ARG A 479 26.04 -5.03 -5.19
C ARG A 479 24.58 -4.58 -5.09
N ILE A 480 23.80 -5.15 -4.17
CA ILE A 480 22.39 -4.76 -3.95
C ILE A 480 22.30 -3.33 -3.41
N ALA A 481 23.16 -2.97 -2.45
CA ALA A 481 23.19 -1.63 -1.87
C ALA A 481 23.62 -0.57 -2.91
N ALA A 482 24.62 -0.88 -3.75
CA ALA A 482 25.08 -0.02 -4.84
C ALA A 482 23.98 0.21 -5.88
N LEU A 483 23.31 -0.86 -6.34
CA LEU A 483 22.21 -0.77 -7.29
C LEU A 483 21.11 0.18 -6.80
N ARG A 484 20.74 0.11 -5.52
CA ARG A 484 19.75 1.03 -4.92
C ARG A 484 20.20 2.49 -5.02
N SER A 485 21.45 2.77 -4.66
CA SER A 485 22.01 4.13 -4.72
C SER A 485 22.05 4.66 -6.15
N ASP A 486 22.50 3.84 -7.09
CA ASP A 486 22.63 4.22 -8.50
C ASP A 486 21.25 4.50 -9.12
N LEU A 487 20.26 3.64 -8.85
CA LEU A 487 18.89 3.83 -9.32
C LEU A 487 18.24 5.09 -8.75
N ALA A 488 18.52 5.45 -7.49
CA ALA A 488 18.00 6.67 -6.89
C ALA A 488 18.42 7.95 -7.65
N SER A 489 19.55 7.92 -8.37
CA SER A 489 20.00 9.05 -9.20
C SER A 489 19.28 9.15 -10.55
N LEU A 490 18.66 8.06 -11.02
CA LEU A 490 17.94 7.97 -12.30
C LEU A 490 16.44 8.21 -12.15
N LEU A 491 15.92 8.08 -10.93
CA LEU A 491 14.50 8.10 -10.65
C LEU A 491 14.02 9.47 -10.15
N PRO A 492 12.81 9.90 -10.53
CA PRO A 492 12.13 11.02 -9.88
C PRO A 492 11.99 10.80 -8.37
N ALA A 493 11.91 11.90 -7.61
CA ALA A 493 11.78 11.84 -6.15
C ALA A 493 10.51 11.11 -5.68
N GLN A 494 9.44 11.19 -6.45
CA GLN A 494 8.15 10.56 -6.14
C GLN A 494 7.91 9.36 -7.07
N PRO A 495 7.42 8.22 -6.55
CA PRO A 495 7.01 7.09 -7.38
C PRO A 495 5.65 7.36 -8.05
N ASN A 496 5.37 6.61 -9.11
CA ASN A 496 4.04 6.56 -9.74
C ASN A 496 3.07 5.68 -8.94
N GLU A 497 3.57 4.73 -8.14
CA GLU A 497 2.72 3.79 -7.41
C GLU A 497 3.31 3.47 -6.05
N ARG A 498 2.44 3.26 -5.05
CA ARG A 498 2.83 2.73 -3.74
C ARG A 498 1.84 1.67 -3.30
N LEU A 499 2.29 0.44 -3.17
CA LEU A 499 1.56 -0.62 -2.49
C LEU A 499 2.08 -0.77 -1.07
N VAL A 500 1.16 -0.78 -0.11
CA VAL A 500 1.44 -1.04 1.30
C VAL A 500 0.71 -2.31 1.66
N TYR A 501 1.45 -3.29 2.15
CA TYR A 501 0.91 -4.57 2.58
C TYR A 501 1.12 -4.77 4.07
N HIS A 502 0.17 -5.44 4.70
CA HIS A 502 0.31 -5.95 6.04
C HIS A 502 0.42 -7.48 6.00
N CYS A 503 1.55 -8.00 6.45
CA CYS A 503 1.87 -9.42 6.41
C CYS A 503 1.36 -10.13 7.67
N ARG A 504 0.78 -11.30 7.46
CA ARG A 504 0.33 -12.22 8.51
C ARG A 504 0.84 -13.62 8.24
N LYS A 505 1.06 -14.42 9.28
CA LYS A 505 1.45 -15.82 9.12
C LYS A 505 0.43 -16.59 8.31
N GLY A 506 0.90 -17.37 7.33
CA GLY A 506 0.05 -18.20 6.49
C GLY A 506 0.63 -18.45 5.12
N ARG A 507 -0.04 -19.30 4.35
CA ARG A 507 0.21 -19.50 2.92
C ARG A 507 -0.99 -19.00 2.14
N LEU A 508 -0.74 -18.34 1.02
CA LEU A 508 -1.80 -17.99 0.08
C LEU A 508 -2.34 -19.31 -0.50
N ALA A 509 -3.65 -19.50 -0.49
CA ALA A 509 -4.25 -20.63 -1.19
C ALA A 509 -3.89 -20.50 -2.69
N PRO A 510 -3.57 -21.60 -3.39
CA PRO A 510 -3.40 -21.53 -4.83
C PRO A 510 -4.67 -20.98 -5.47
N PRO A 511 -4.57 -20.16 -6.52
CA PRO A 511 -5.75 -19.66 -7.21
C PRO A 511 -6.60 -20.84 -7.67
N ASP A 512 -7.91 -20.75 -7.44
CA ASP A 512 -8.86 -21.76 -7.90
C ASP A 512 -8.77 -21.87 -9.43
N PRO A 513 -8.48 -23.04 -10.02
CA PRO A 513 -8.33 -23.18 -11.47
C PRO A 513 -9.60 -22.86 -12.27
N ALA A 514 -10.71 -22.51 -11.61
CA ALA A 514 -12.01 -22.24 -12.22
C ALA A 514 -12.38 -20.75 -12.43
N ASN A 515 -11.50 -19.78 -12.14
CA ASN A 515 -11.80 -18.34 -12.29
C ASN A 515 -10.83 -17.57 -13.18
#